data_AF-K6YXP3-F1
#
_entry.id   AF-K6YXP3-F1
#
_cell.length_a   1.000
_cell.length_b   1.000
_cell.length_c   1.000
_cell.angle_alpha   90.00
_cell.angle_beta   90.00
_cell.angle_gamma   90.00
#
_symmetry.space_group_name_H-M   'P 1'
#
loop_
_entity.id
_entity.type
_entity.pdbx_description
1 polymer ?
#
loop_
_entity_poly.entity_id
_entity_poly.type
_entity_poly.pdbx_seq_one_letter_code
_entity_poly.pdbx_strand_id
1 'polypeptide(L)'
;MTNKSVVLATSLTCVLLASCGGTQSTSPTEPHQTSSIESQKAPGSSFDLSHWYLTVPLDEDGDQVSDIYDVADLQAFSHPDFFYLDRQNNMVFATPNRAATERTSTNTRSELRYMLRGEDTSIPEGASGNNFALAAHKNAQQFAAIGGKLEATLHVDHVATNAQYPNKPPAYSVVIGQVHAFQLDDEQQKAGYGWGNEPLKISYKKWPNHSTGSVFWTYERNLATNDPDRIDIAYPVWGSNWDDPSDPGDKGIALGEEFSYEVNIVENTMHLVFTSIEHGTVHQHINLADNIDANGNIDEADYPLAYQDETLYFKAGAYNQCSTKKNDPSFRYPGCSGTGDWKTDLANGDYTQVTFSSLVVSPATPVRGTTGAHK
;
A
#
# COMPACT_ATOMS: atom_id res chain seq x y z
N MET A 1 -59.78 68.42 -39.35
CA MET A 1 -60.00 68.25 -37.91
C MET A 1 -58.60 68.27 -37.27
N THR A 2 -58.07 69.45 -36.92
CA THR A 2 -58.13 70.10 -35.56
C THR A 2 -57.55 69.19 -34.49
N ASN A 3 -56.59 69.55 -33.63
CA ASN A 3 -55.90 70.80 -33.24
C ASN A 3 -54.63 70.31 -32.47
N LYS A 4 -53.42 70.89 -32.60
CA LYS A 4 -52.91 72.08 -31.88
C LYS A 4 -53.21 72.07 -30.37
N SER A 5 -52.35 72.41 -29.41
CA SER A 5 -50.99 72.96 -29.28
C SER A 5 -50.77 73.22 -27.76
N VAL A 6 -49.63 73.85 -27.38
CA VAL A 6 -49.44 74.79 -26.23
C VAL A 6 -48.91 74.16 -24.93
N VAL A 7 -47.91 74.65 -24.16
CA VAL A 7 -46.91 75.78 -24.11
C VAL A 7 -45.99 75.43 -22.90
N LEU A 8 -44.65 75.46 -22.98
CA LEU A 8 -43.68 76.58 -22.78
C LEU A 8 -43.19 76.80 -21.32
N ALA A 9 -41.86 76.98 -21.21
CA ALA A 9 -41.08 77.84 -20.29
C ALA A 9 -40.91 77.34 -18.82
N THR A 10 -39.79 77.49 -18.11
CA THR A 10 -38.60 78.37 -18.27
C THR A 10 -37.48 77.93 -17.29
N SER A 11 -36.21 78.00 -17.73
CA SER A 11 -34.99 78.53 -17.04
C SER A 11 -34.63 78.13 -15.57
N LEU A 12 -33.38 78.02 -15.12
CA LEU A 12 -32.19 78.87 -15.38
C LEU A 12 -30.91 78.23 -14.75
N THR A 13 -29.79 78.29 -15.49
CA THR A 13 -28.37 78.56 -15.11
C THR A 13 -27.50 77.68 -14.19
N CYS A 14 -26.36 77.30 -14.81
CA CYS A 14 -24.93 77.46 -14.40
C CYS A 14 -24.44 76.83 -13.09
N VAL A 15 -23.27 76.17 -13.04
CA VAL A 15 -21.93 76.71 -13.34
C VAL A 15 -20.94 75.61 -13.78
N LEU A 16 -20.05 75.98 -14.70
CA LEU A 16 -18.89 75.28 -15.27
C LEU A 16 -17.70 75.22 -14.29
N LEU A 17 -16.84 74.19 -14.30
CA LEU A 17 -15.45 74.15 -14.84
C LEU A 17 -14.69 73.09 -14.01
N ALA A 18 -13.72 72.28 -14.45
CA ALA A 18 -13.04 72.05 -15.73
C ALA A 18 -12.14 70.79 -15.62
N SER A 19 -11.84 70.16 -16.77
CA SER A 19 -10.52 69.59 -17.17
C SER A 19 -9.99 68.36 -16.39
N CYS A 20 -9.41 67.29 -16.93
CA CYS A 20 -9.05 66.79 -18.27
C CYS A 20 -8.56 65.33 -18.07
N GLY A 21 -8.65 64.47 -19.08
CA GLY A 21 -7.65 63.40 -19.28
C GLY A 21 -8.12 61.93 -19.27
N GLY A 22 -8.34 61.37 -20.47
CA GLY A 22 -7.68 60.16 -20.94
C GLY A 22 -8.03 58.78 -20.35
N THR A 23 -8.83 58.02 -21.11
CA THR A 23 -8.69 56.59 -21.46
C THR A 23 -8.21 55.57 -20.41
N GLN A 24 -9.06 54.57 -20.12
CA GLN A 24 -8.86 53.16 -20.53
C GLN A 24 -10.03 52.28 -20.07
N SER A 25 -10.55 51.45 -20.98
CA SER A 25 -11.46 50.35 -20.67
C SER A 25 -10.75 49.33 -19.79
N THR A 26 -11.31 49.02 -18.63
CA THR A 26 -10.92 47.86 -17.82
C THR A 26 -12.04 46.83 -17.86
N SER A 27 -11.73 45.67 -18.45
CA SER A 27 -12.49 44.43 -18.28
C SER A 27 -12.45 44.01 -16.81
N PRO A 28 -13.51 43.37 -16.26
CA PRO A 28 -13.50 42.93 -14.87
C PRO A 28 -12.61 41.68 -14.73
N THR A 29 -11.55 41.80 -13.95
CA THR A 29 -10.73 40.68 -13.49
C THR A 29 -11.48 39.97 -12.36
N GLU A 30 -11.80 38.69 -12.55
CA GLU A 30 -12.29 37.81 -11.50
C GLU A 30 -11.26 37.73 -10.34
N PRO A 31 -11.71 37.66 -9.08
CA PRO A 31 -10.79 37.52 -7.97
C PRO A 31 -10.21 36.10 -7.97
N HIS A 32 -8.92 35.99 -8.24
CA HIS A 32 -8.14 34.81 -7.91
C HIS A 32 -8.25 34.57 -6.39
N GLN A 33 -8.99 33.53 -6.01
CA GLN A 33 -8.86 32.94 -4.69
C GLN A 33 -7.47 32.33 -4.59
N THR A 34 -6.55 33.04 -3.95
CA THR A 34 -5.35 32.44 -3.37
C THR A 34 -5.81 31.56 -2.20
N SER A 35 -6.02 30.27 -2.46
CA SER A 35 -5.99 29.27 -1.40
C SER A 35 -4.57 29.30 -0.84
N SER A 36 -4.41 29.82 0.36
CA SER A 36 -3.19 29.61 1.14
C SER A 36 -3.02 28.10 1.30
N ILE A 37 -2.07 27.52 0.56
CA ILE A 37 -1.60 26.16 0.81
C ILE A 37 -0.96 26.22 2.20
N GLU A 38 -1.72 25.84 3.22
CA GLU A 38 -1.11 25.37 4.46
C GLU A 38 -0.15 24.27 4.04
N SER A 39 1.15 24.41 4.32
CA SER A 39 2.13 23.39 3.93
C SER A 39 1.68 22.06 4.55
N GLN A 40 1.22 21.12 3.72
CA GLN A 40 0.76 19.83 4.20
C GLN A 40 1.91 19.16 4.95
N LYS A 41 1.66 18.76 6.20
CA LYS A 41 2.68 18.11 7.02
C LYS A 41 3.03 16.76 6.40
N ALA A 42 4.32 16.42 6.40
CA ALA A 42 4.78 15.11 5.99
C ALA A 42 4.31 14.02 6.96
N PRO A 43 4.02 12.79 6.49
CA PRO A 43 3.68 11.66 7.35
C PRO A 43 4.70 11.39 8.48
N GLY A 44 5.99 11.63 8.25
CA GLY A 44 7.04 11.52 9.29
C GLY A 44 6.85 12.47 10.50
N SER A 45 5.95 13.44 10.42
CA SER A 45 5.58 14.29 11.57
C SER A 45 4.54 13.67 12.52
N SER A 46 3.85 12.61 12.09
CA SER A 46 2.79 11.93 12.85
C SER A 46 3.09 10.44 13.09
N PHE A 47 3.93 9.84 12.26
CA PHE A 47 4.37 8.45 12.36
C PHE A 47 5.87 8.38 12.59
N ASP A 48 6.32 7.41 13.37
CA ASP A 48 7.75 7.10 13.47
C ASP A 48 8.22 6.40 12.18
N LEU A 49 8.79 7.19 11.28
CA LEU A 49 9.34 6.71 10.01
C LEU A 49 10.86 6.55 10.07
N SER A 50 11.50 6.64 11.24
CA SER A 50 12.98 6.64 11.39
C SER A 50 13.66 5.32 11.00
N HIS A 51 12.87 4.29 10.73
CA HIS A 51 13.29 2.97 10.29
C HIS A 51 12.53 2.53 9.03
N TRP A 52 12.19 3.45 8.15
CA TRP A 52 11.49 3.11 6.90
C TRP A 52 12.09 3.89 5.73
N TYR A 53 12.22 3.25 4.58
CA TYR A 53 12.24 3.98 3.30
C TYR A 53 10.92 3.75 2.57
N LEU A 54 10.59 4.65 1.65
CA LEU A 54 9.38 4.59 0.83
C LEU A 54 9.75 4.36 -0.63
N THR A 55 9.14 3.36 -1.25
CA THR A 55 9.03 3.29 -2.72
C THR A 55 7.70 3.95 -3.10
N VAL A 56 7.73 4.89 -4.04
CA VAL A 56 6.56 5.68 -4.48
C VAL A 56 6.39 5.56 -6.01
N PRO A 57 5.17 5.61 -6.58
CA PRO A 57 4.96 5.35 -8.02
C PRO A 57 5.28 6.58 -8.88
N LEU A 58 6.47 7.16 -8.65
CA LEU A 58 7.05 8.29 -9.37
C LEU A 58 8.27 7.83 -10.16
N ASP A 59 8.70 8.66 -11.11
CA ASP A 59 9.87 8.46 -11.98
C ASP A 59 10.43 9.86 -12.29
N GLU A 60 10.88 10.55 -11.23
CA GLU A 60 11.30 11.94 -11.29
C GLU A 60 12.59 12.12 -12.11
N ASP A 61 13.46 11.10 -12.14
CA ASP A 61 14.71 11.10 -12.89
C ASP A 61 14.59 10.50 -14.31
N GLY A 62 13.47 9.85 -14.62
CA GLY A 62 13.16 9.32 -15.94
C GLY A 62 13.87 8.01 -16.28
N ASP A 63 14.36 7.26 -15.30
CA ASP A 63 15.01 5.97 -15.49
C ASP A 63 14.03 4.78 -15.65
N GLN A 64 12.72 5.04 -15.56
CA GLN A 64 11.61 4.08 -15.62
C GLN A 64 11.53 3.13 -14.42
N VAL A 65 12.11 3.51 -13.29
CA VAL A 65 12.02 2.80 -12.00
C VAL A 65 11.32 3.70 -11.00
N SER A 66 10.57 3.09 -10.08
CA SER A 66 9.96 3.83 -8.98
C SER A 66 10.99 4.58 -8.16
N ASP A 67 10.73 5.85 -7.88
CA ASP A 67 11.54 6.63 -6.96
C ASP A 67 11.54 6.03 -5.54
N ILE A 68 12.69 6.15 -4.89
CA ILE A 68 12.91 5.75 -3.49
C ILE A 68 13.26 6.98 -2.68
N TYR A 69 12.53 7.17 -1.58
CA TYR A 69 12.86 8.14 -0.54
C TYR A 69 13.46 7.40 0.64
N ASP A 70 14.78 7.50 0.78
CA ASP A 70 15.56 6.89 1.86
C ASP A 70 15.12 7.41 3.24
N VAL A 71 15.57 6.72 4.29
CA VAL A 71 15.13 6.95 5.69
C VAL A 71 15.19 8.42 6.10
N ALA A 72 16.28 9.13 5.76
CA ALA A 72 16.45 10.54 6.12
C ALA A 72 15.49 11.45 5.34
N ASP A 73 15.35 11.24 4.04
CA ASP A 73 14.52 12.09 3.17
C ASP A 73 13.02 11.87 3.42
N LEU A 74 12.63 10.64 3.74
CA LEU A 74 11.24 10.26 4.04
C LEU A 74 10.65 11.07 5.21
N GLN A 75 11.46 11.51 6.18
CA GLN A 75 10.98 12.25 7.34
C GLN A 75 10.26 13.56 6.95
N ALA A 76 10.68 14.18 5.85
CA ALA A 76 10.12 15.42 5.33
C ALA A 76 9.31 15.25 4.04
N PHE A 77 9.28 14.04 3.48
CA PHE A 77 8.63 13.79 2.21
C PHE A 77 7.10 13.69 2.34
N SER A 78 6.39 14.26 1.36
CA SER A 78 4.99 13.99 1.10
C SER A 78 4.69 14.24 -0.37
N HIS A 79 3.83 13.41 -0.93
CA HIS A 79 3.24 13.59 -2.25
C HIS A 79 1.72 13.66 -2.12
N PRO A 80 1.05 14.72 -2.63
CA PRO A 80 -0.38 14.95 -2.40
C PRO A 80 -1.28 13.85 -2.95
N ASP A 81 -0.79 13.08 -3.92
CA ASP A 81 -1.53 11.98 -4.53
C ASP A 81 -1.18 10.61 -3.98
N PHE A 82 0.07 10.39 -3.53
CA PHE A 82 0.60 9.03 -3.34
C PHE A 82 1.07 8.73 -1.92
N PHE A 83 1.43 9.76 -1.14
CA PHE A 83 1.91 9.59 0.23
C PHE A 83 1.74 10.88 1.04
N TYR A 84 0.69 10.94 1.87
CA TYR A 84 0.34 12.17 2.58
C TYR A 84 -0.43 11.91 3.87
N LEU A 85 -0.56 12.97 4.69
CA LEU A 85 -1.46 12.95 5.84
C LEU A 85 -2.85 13.48 5.45
N ASP A 86 -3.88 12.72 5.80
CA ASP A 86 -5.27 13.19 5.71
C ASP A 86 -5.57 14.26 6.79
N ARG A 87 -6.84 14.70 6.87
CA ARG A 87 -7.27 15.72 7.84
C ARG A 87 -7.26 15.24 9.29
N GLN A 88 -7.18 13.93 9.51
CA GLN A 88 -7.11 13.29 10.82
C GLN A 88 -5.65 12.97 11.22
N ASN A 89 -4.67 13.28 10.36
CA ASN A 89 -3.28 12.86 10.47
C ASN A 89 -3.07 11.34 10.33
N ASN A 90 -3.96 10.65 9.60
CA ASN A 90 -3.71 9.29 9.16
C ASN A 90 -2.80 9.32 7.92
N MET A 91 -1.96 8.29 7.77
CA MET A 91 -1.01 8.17 6.66
C MET A 91 -1.66 7.44 5.49
N VAL A 92 -1.82 8.16 4.38
CA VAL A 92 -2.45 7.67 3.15
C VAL A 92 -1.39 7.21 2.16
N PHE A 93 -1.58 6.02 1.62
CA PHE A 93 -0.83 5.47 0.50
C PHE A 93 -1.77 5.29 -0.69
N ALA A 94 -1.38 5.76 -1.86
CA ALA A 94 -2.11 5.47 -3.08
C ALA A 94 -1.17 5.21 -4.25
N THR A 95 -1.65 4.42 -5.20
CA THR A 95 -0.89 4.13 -6.41
C THR A 95 -1.82 3.77 -7.58
N PRO A 96 -1.59 4.30 -8.80
CA PRO A 96 -2.33 3.88 -9.99
C PRO A 96 -1.98 2.43 -10.35
N ASN A 97 -2.80 1.77 -11.17
CA ASN A 97 -2.47 0.44 -11.71
C ASN A 97 -1.24 0.44 -12.62
N ARG A 98 -0.92 1.60 -13.22
CA ARG A 98 0.22 1.79 -14.12
C ARG A 98 1.04 3.00 -13.69
N ALA A 99 2.31 2.78 -13.43
CA ALA A 99 3.34 3.78 -13.18
C ALA A 99 4.71 3.09 -13.37
N ALA A 100 5.81 3.80 -13.09
CA ALA A 100 7.08 3.13 -12.89
C ALA A 100 6.99 2.13 -11.73
N THR A 101 7.77 1.05 -11.81
CA THR A 101 7.83 -0.03 -10.83
C THR A 101 9.27 -0.29 -10.42
N GLU A 102 9.48 -0.99 -9.30
CA GLU A 102 10.82 -1.51 -8.98
C GLU A 102 11.31 -2.50 -10.04
N ARG A 103 12.63 -2.66 -10.16
CA ARG A 103 13.25 -3.58 -11.14
C ARG A 103 12.83 -5.03 -10.97
N THR A 104 12.50 -5.44 -9.74
CA THR A 104 12.12 -6.81 -9.37
C THR A 104 10.61 -7.03 -9.38
N SER A 105 9.80 -6.00 -9.67
CA SER A 105 8.35 -6.09 -9.69
C SER A 105 7.75 -5.49 -10.96
N THR A 106 6.53 -5.93 -11.26
CA THR A 106 5.72 -5.45 -12.39
C THR A 106 4.44 -4.77 -11.91
N ASN A 107 4.33 -4.59 -10.59
CA ASN A 107 3.20 -4.02 -9.89
C ASN A 107 3.64 -2.73 -9.20
N THR A 108 2.77 -1.72 -9.26
CA THR A 108 3.00 -0.42 -8.67
C THR A 108 2.80 -0.46 -7.16
N ARG A 109 3.47 0.46 -6.45
CA ARG A 109 3.34 0.58 -5.00
C ARG A 109 3.57 2.01 -4.54
N SER A 110 2.87 2.36 -3.47
CA SER A 110 3.32 3.36 -2.50
C SER A 110 3.46 2.60 -1.19
N GLU A 111 4.68 2.18 -0.85
CA GLU A 111 4.90 1.16 0.18
C GLU A 111 6.22 1.37 0.91
N LEU A 112 6.15 1.23 2.23
CA LEU A 112 7.29 1.31 3.12
C LEU A 112 8.01 -0.04 3.23
N ARG A 113 9.33 0.00 3.40
CA ARG A 113 10.17 -1.14 3.75
C ARG A 113 10.95 -0.83 5.02
N TYR A 114 10.87 -1.73 6.01
CA TYR A 114 11.45 -1.50 7.33
C TYR A 114 12.97 -1.66 7.35
N MET A 115 13.71 -0.64 7.77
CA MET A 115 15.17 -0.53 7.80
C MET A 115 15.68 -0.58 9.24
N LEU A 116 16.06 -1.76 9.75
CA LEU A 116 16.63 -1.87 11.11
C LEU A 116 17.89 -0.99 11.31
N ARG A 117 18.62 -0.70 10.22
CA ARG A 117 19.79 0.20 10.23
C ARG A 117 19.44 1.67 10.49
N GLY A 118 18.17 2.07 10.38
CA GLY A 118 17.75 3.46 10.39
C GLY A 118 18.48 4.26 9.30
N GLU A 119 19.05 5.41 9.66
CA GLU A 119 19.79 6.28 8.74
C GLU A 119 21.21 5.79 8.40
N ASP A 120 21.72 4.72 9.02
CA ASP A 120 23.10 4.25 8.79
C ASP A 120 23.25 3.52 7.45
N THR A 121 23.48 4.28 6.39
CA THR A 121 23.68 3.75 5.03
C THR A 121 25.01 3.04 4.82
N SER A 122 25.91 3.00 5.82
CA SER A 122 27.12 2.18 5.74
C SER A 122 26.83 0.67 5.83
N ILE A 123 25.67 0.30 6.37
CA ILE A 123 25.16 -1.07 6.42
C ILE A 123 24.34 -1.32 5.14
N PRO A 124 24.74 -2.22 4.22
CA PRO A 124 23.98 -2.47 2.99
C PRO A 124 22.53 -2.94 3.23
N GLU A 125 21.64 -2.70 2.27
CA GLU A 125 20.21 -2.98 2.43
C GLU A 125 19.93 -4.44 2.79
N GLY A 126 20.53 -5.39 2.06
CA GLY A 126 20.42 -6.83 2.30
C GLY A 126 21.33 -7.40 3.39
N ALA A 127 22.11 -6.56 4.09
CA ALA A 127 23.01 -7.06 5.13
C ALA A 127 22.25 -7.50 6.39
N SER A 128 22.80 -8.46 7.13
CA SER A 128 22.19 -8.94 8.38
C SER A 128 21.96 -7.82 9.40
N GLY A 129 22.84 -6.81 9.43
CA GLY A 129 22.72 -5.63 10.29
C GLY A 129 21.54 -4.68 9.96
N ASN A 130 20.79 -4.91 8.88
CA ASN A 130 19.61 -4.12 8.50
C ASN A 130 18.31 -4.95 8.42
N ASN A 131 18.38 -6.22 8.77
CA ASN A 131 17.30 -7.19 8.57
C ASN A 131 17.16 -8.08 9.80
N PHE A 132 16.08 -8.86 9.85
CA PHE A 132 15.89 -9.89 10.87
C PHE A 132 15.99 -11.28 10.24
N ALA A 133 16.20 -12.28 11.09
CA ALA A 133 16.17 -13.69 10.71
C ALA A 133 15.28 -14.49 11.67
N LEU A 134 14.94 -15.71 11.29
CA LEU A 134 14.32 -16.68 12.18
C LEU A 134 15.34 -17.22 13.20
N ALA A 135 14.88 -17.72 14.35
CA ALA A 135 15.79 -18.29 15.36
C ALA A 135 16.56 -19.52 14.84
N ALA A 136 15.97 -20.29 13.92
CA ALA A 136 16.58 -21.45 13.28
C ALA A 136 17.60 -21.09 12.18
N HIS A 137 17.73 -19.81 11.81
CA HIS A 137 18.72 -19.36 10.84
C HIS A 137 20.14 -19.70 11.33
N LYS A 138 20.97 -20.30 10.48
CA LYS A 138 22.33 -20.77 10.85
C LYS A 138 23.21 -19.71 11.51
N ASN A 139 23.02 -18.45 11.11
CA ASN A 139 23.73 -17.28 11.62
C ASN A 139 22.81 -16.26 12.33
N ALA A 140 21.69 -16.69 12.94
CA ALA A 140 20.67 -15.78 13.50
C ALA A 140 21.25 -14.65 14.38
N GLN A 141 22.29 -14.93 15.17
CA GLN A 141 22.95 -13.97 16.07
C GLN A 141 23.73 -12.85 15.35
N GLN A 142 23.91 -12.94 14.03
CA GLN A 142 24.54 -11.89 13.23
C GLN A 142 23.54 -10.86 12.69
N PHE A 143 22.24 -11.13 12.81
CA PHE A 143 21.19 -10.22 12.36
C PHE A 143 20.91 -9.15 13.41
N ALA A 144 20.40 -8.01 12.94
CA ALA A 144 20.00 -6.91 13.83
C ALA A 144 18.84 -7.31 14.76
N ALA A 145 18.03 -8.29 14.35
CA ALA A 145 17.02 -8.89 15.20
C ALA A 145 16.78 -10.38 14.85
N ILE A 146 16.26 -11.12 15.84
CA ILE A 146 15.73 -12.47 15.65
C ILE A 146 14.20 -12.37 15.83
N GLY A 147 13.48 -12.55 14.73
CA GLY A 147 12.05 -12.22 14.65
C GLY A 147 11.78 -10.72 14.79
N GLY A 148 10.51 -10.39 15.01
CA GLY A 148 10.03 -9.01 15.13
C GLY A 148 8.51 -8.97 15.15
N LYS A 149 7.96 -7.80 15.48
CA LYS A 149 6.51 -7.58 15.48
C LYS A 149 6.14 -6.33 14.66
N LEU A 150 5.22 -6.48 13.72
CA LEU A 150 4.60 -5.41 12.93
C LEU A 150 3.12 -5.31 13.30
N GLU A 151 2.67 -4.14 13.71
CA GLU A 151 1.29 -3.84 14.10
C GLU A 151 0.77 -2.68 13.25
N ALA A 152 -0.42 -2.83 12.68
CA ALA A 152 -1.08 -1.77 11.93
C ALA A 152 -2.57 -1.69 12.24
N THR A 153 -3.12 -0.48 12.13
CA THR A 153 -4.56 -0.21 12.06
C THR A 153 -4.80 0.67 10.85
N LEU A 154 -5.74 0.26 10.00
CA LEU A 154 -5.96 0.86 8.69
C LEU A 154 -7.37 0.61 8.18
N HIS A 155 -7.73 1.31 7.12
CA HIS A 155 -8.82 0.94 6.23
C HIS A 155 -8.36 1.00 4.77
N VAL A 156 -8.97 0.17 3.92
CA VAL A 156 -8.77 0.24 2.47
C VAL A 156 -9.82 1.17 1.89
N ASP A 157 -9.39 2.23 1.23
CA ASP A 157 -10.27 3.25 0.66
C ASP A 157 -10.77 2.88 -0.73
N HIS A 158 -9.88 2.30 -1.54
CA HIS A 158 -10.17 1.97 -2.92
C HIS A 158 -9.29 0.83 -3.41
N VAL A 159 -9.85 -0.01 -4.27
CA VAL A 159 -9.12 -0.98 -5.09
C VAL A 159 -9.56 -0.83 -6.53
N ALA A 160 -8.71 -1.27 -7.46
CA ALA A 160 -9.00 -1.19 -8.88
C ALA A 160 -10.37 -1.80 -9.20
N THR A 161 -11.11 -1.20 -10.14
CA THR A 161 -12.45 -1.67 -10.51
C THR A 161 -12.50 -2.33 -11.88
N ASN A 162 -11.42 -2.25 -12.67
CA ASN A 162 -11.38 -2.71 -14.06
C ASN A 162 -10.25 -3.73 -14.28
N ALA A 163 -10.61 -4.94 -14.71
CA ALA A 163 -9.66 -6.00 -15.05
C ALA A 163 -10.10 -6.72 -16.32
N GLN A 164 -9.16 -6.96 -17.25
CA GLN A 164 -9.43 -7.75 -18.45
C GLN A 164 -9.69 -9.22 -18.11
N TYR A 165 -8.99 -9.74 -17.09
CA TYR A 165 -9.12 -11.12 -16.61
C TYR A 165 -9.58 -11.12 -15.15
N PRO A 166 -10.86 -10.84 -14.88
CA PRO A 166 -11.39 -10.66 -13.52
C PRO A 166 -11.23 -11.89 -12.62
N ASN A 167 -11.21 -13.08 -13.22
CA ASN A 167 -11.07 -14.34 -12.49
C ASN A 167 -9.62 -14.64 -12.08
N LYS A 168 -8.63 -13.85 -12.49
CA LYS A 168 -7.27 -14.02 -12.01
C LYS A 168 -7.19 -13.53 -10.56
N PRO A 169 -6.61 -14.32 -9.63
CA PRO A 169 -6.70 -14.01 -8.21
C PRO A 169 -6.23 -12.59 -7.79
N PRO A 170 -5.16 -12.02 -8.37
CA PRO A 170 -4.71 -10.64 -8.08
C PRO A 170 -5.64 -9.50 -8.53
N ALA A 171 -6.67 -9.79 -9.34
CA ALA A 171 -7.61 -8.75 -9.75
C ALA A 171 -8.30 -8.13 -8.53
N TYR A 172 -8.42 -6.79 -8.54
CA TYR A 172 -9.17 -6.03 -7.53
C TYR A 172 -8.64 -6.16 -6.10
N SER A 173 -7.34 -6.42 -5.94
CA SER A 173 -6.72 -6.57 -4.63
C SER A 173 -5.52 -5.64 -4.43
N VAL A 174 -5.24 -5.40 -3.15
CA VAL A 174 -4.09 -4.65 -2.66
C VAL A 174 -3.47 -5.42 -1.51
N VAL A 175 -2.14 -5.52 -1.52
CA VAL A 175 -1.36 -6.01 -0.39
C VAL A 175 -1.06 -4.84 0.53
N ILE A 176 -1.36 -5.02 1.82
CA ILE A 176 -1.33 -3.96 2.84
C ILE A 176 -0.20 -4.15 3.87
N GLY A 177 0.33 -5.36 4.00
CA GLY A 177 1.41 -5.69 4.91
C GLY A 177 2.12 -6.96 4.48
N GLN A 178 3.44 -7.03 4.67
CA GLN A 178 4.26 -8.14 4.19
C GLN A 178 5.38 -8.51 5.16
N VAL A 179 5.79 -9.77 5.06
CA VAL A 179 7.14 -10.22 5.38
C VAL A 179 7.74 -10.67 4.07
N HIS A 180 8.94 -10.19 3.75
CA HIS A 180 9.58 -10.44 2.46
C HIS A 180 11.02 -10.94 2.68
N ALA A 181 11.44 -11.93 1.91
CA ALA A 181 12.84 -12.38 1.90
C ALA A 181 13.69 -11.49 0.99
N PHE A 182 14.93 -11.23 1.35
CA PHE A 182 15.83 -10.43 0.51
C PHE A 182 16.21 -11.20 -0.75
N GLN A 183 16.01 -10.59 -1.92
CA GLN A 183 16.39 -11.19 -3.19
C GLN A 183 17.90 -11.03 -3.40
N LEU A 184 18.59 -12.13 -3.65
CA LEU A 184 20.00 -12.12 -4.01
C LEU A 184 20.16 -12.08 -5.53
N ASP A 185 21.38 -11.73 -5.96
CA ASP A 185 21.78 -11.90 -7.35
C ASP A 185 21.61 -13.36 -7.78
N ASP A 186 21.24 -13.59 -9.03
CA ASP A 186 20.94 -14.92 -9.58
C ASP A 186 22.08 -15.94 -9.36
N GLU A 187 23.34 -15.48 -9.36
CA GLU A 187 24.52 -16.33 -9.13
C GLU A 187 24.66 -16.81 -7.66
N GLN A 188 23.99 -16.15 -6.73
CA GLN A 188 24.02 -16.43 -5.29
C GLN A 188 22.80 -17.25 -4.83
N GLN A 189 21.72 -17.25 -5.61
CA GLN A 189 20.47 -17.98 -5.33
C GLN A 189 20.70 -19.50 -5.31
N LYS A 190 20.04 -20.18 -4.37
CA LYS A 190 20.10 -21.65 -4.18
C LYS A 190 18.73 -22.16 -3.77
N ALA A 191 18.51 -23.47 -3.86
CA ALA A 191 17.26 -24.07 -3.39
C ALA A 191 16.93 -23.61 -1.95
N GLY A 192 15.73 -23.02 -1.79
CA GLY A 192 15.27 -22.42 -0.54
C GLY A 192 16.08 -21.22 -0.01
N TYR A 193 16.80 -20.48 -0.85
CA TYR A 193 17.59 -19.33 -0.41
C TYR A 193 17.75 -18.24 -1.48
N GLY A 194 17.36 -17.02 -1.14
CA GLY A 194 17.67 -15.79 -1.88
C GLY A 194 16.74 -15.48 -3.05
N TRP A 195 15.63 -16.21 -3.21
CA TRP A 195 14.70 -16.01 -4.33
C TRP A 195 13.91 -14.70 -4.25
N GLY A 196 13.86 -14.08 -3.07
CA GLY A 196 13.05 -12.89 -2.85
C GLY A 196 11.56 -13.18 -2.73
N ASN A 197 11.18 -14.36 -2.23
CA ASN A 197 9.77 -14.75 -2.08
C ASN A 197 9.19 -14.16 -0.79
N GLU A 198 7.86 -14.14 -0.67
CA GLU A 198 7.18 -13.54 0.47
C GLU A 198 6.55 -14.60 1.42
N PRO A 199 7.11 -14.80 2.63
CA PRO A 199 6.47 -15.57 3.69
C PRO A 199 5.07 -15.09 4.06
N LEU A 200 4.78 -13.81 3.83
CA LEU A 200 3.49 -13.20 4.14
C LEU A 200 3.16 -12.08 3.16
N LYS A 201 1.97 -12.15 2.58
CA LYS A 201 1.27 -10.99 2.01
C LYS A 201 -0.13 -10.90 2.58
N ILE A 202 -0.41 -9.90 3.41
CA ILE A 202 -1.76 -9.58 3.88
C ILE A 202 -2.44 -8.77 2.79
N SER A 203 -3.61 -9.23 2.32
CA SER A 203 -4.31 -8.67 1.18
C SER A 203 -5.76 -8.33 1.52
N TYR A 204 -6.25 -7.26 0.91
CA TYR A 204 -7.66 -6.95 0.78
C TYR A 204 -8.08 -7.12 -0.69
N LYS A 205 -9.21 -7.77 -0.95
CA LYS A 205 -9.80 -7.87 -2.29
C LYS A 205 -11.27 -7.52 -2.24
N LYS A 206 -11.73 -6.68 -3.17
CA LYS A 206 -13.15 -6.39 -3.32
C LYS A 206 -13.56 -6.39 -4.78
N TRP A 207 -14.52 -7.24 -5.12
CA TRP A 207 -15.10 -7.25 -6.46
C TRP A 207 -15.91 -5.97 -6.72
N PRO A 208 -15.96 -5.48 -7.98
CA PRO A 208 -16.60 -4.20 -8.29
C PRO A 208 -18.07 -4.08 -7.84
N ASN A 209 -18.83 -5.16 -7.93
CA ASN A 209 -20.27 -5.17 -7.63
C ASN A 209 -20.61 -5.57 -6.18
N HIS A 210 -19.62 -5.88 -5.34
CA HIS A 210 -19.88 -6.25 -3.94
C HIS A 210 -19.93 -5.00 -3.07
N SER A 211 -20.62 -5.05 -1.94
CA SER A 211 -20.57 -3.98 -0.93
C SER A 211 -19.34 -4.11 -0.02
N THR A 212 -18.90 -5.33 0.25
CA THR A 212 -17.76 -5.66 1.11
C THR A 212 -16.71 -6.48 0.35
N GLY A 213 -15.48 -6.44 0.84
CA GLY A 213 -14.36 -7.23 0.35
C GLY A 213 -13.93 -8.31 1.35
N SER A 214 -12.96 -9.11 0.95
CA SER A 214 -12.34 -10.13 1.79
C SER A 214 -10.97 -9.67 2.25
N VAL A 215 -10.61 -10.03 3.48
CA VAL A 215 -9.24 -9.96 4.00
C VAL A 215 -8.71 -11.39 4.10
N PHE A 216 -7.52 -11.61 3.59
CA PHE A 216 -6.82 -12.89 3.61
C PHE A 216 -5.32 -12.63 3.65
N TRP A 217 -4.52 -13.65 3.90
CA TRP A 217 -3.09 -13.58 3.67
C TRP A 217 -2.62 -14.73 2.81
N THR A 218 -1.50 -14.54 2.12
CA THR A 218 -0.85 -15.60 1.36
C THR A 218 0.52 -15.93 1.92
N TYR A 219 0.86 -17.20 1.82
CA TYR A 219 2.21 -17.73 1.96
C TYR A 219 2.71 -18.10 0.56
N GLU A 220 3.82 -17.51 0.11
CA GLU A 220 4.48 -17.97 -1.12
C GLU A 220 5.47 -19.09 -0.77
N ARG A 221 5.41 -20.20 -1.49
CA ARG A 221 6.42 -21.28 -1.34
C ARG A 221 7.82 -20.78 -1.67
N ASN A 222 8.83 -21.23 -0.92
CA ASN A 222 10.20 -20.76 -1.10
C ASN A 222 10.95 -21.50 -2.24
N LEU A 223 10.45 -21.29 -3.46
CA LEU A 223 10.91 -21.94 -4.68
C LEU A 223 11.45 -20.92 -5.70
N ALA A 224 12.20 -21.42 -6.69
CA ALA A 224 12.77 -20.58 -7.74
C ALA A 224 11.69 -19.85 -8.56
N THR A 225 12.02 -18.69 -9.12
CA THR A 225 11.08 -17.82 -9.87
C THR A 225 10.33 -18.53 -11.00
N ASN A 226 10.98 -19.48 -11.69
CA ASN A 226 10.37 -20.21 -12.82
C ASN A 226 9.76 -21.56 -12.41
N ASP A 227 9.75 -21.89 -11.13
CA ASP A 227 9.15 -23.12 -10.64
C ASP A 227 7.61 -23.00 -10.70
N PRO A 228 6.91 -23.92 -11.39
CA PRO A 228 5.45 -23.86 -11.49
C PRO A 228 4.74 -24.05 -10.15
N ASP A 229 5.40 -24.69 -9.17
CA ASP A 229 4.87 -24.87 -7.83
C ASP A 229 5.11 -23.65 -6.94
N ARG A 230 5.85 -22.62 -7.40
CA ARG A 230 5.96 -21.31 -6.73
C ARG A 230 4.63 -20.55 -6.84
N ILE A 231 3.73 -20.88 -5.93
CA ILE A 231 2.39 -20.29 -5.83
C ILE A 231 2.19 -19.58 -4.49
N ASP A 232 1.21 -18.70 -4.47
CA ASP A 232 0.63 -18.09 -3.29
C ASP A 232 -0.52 -18.96 -2.75
N ILE A 233 -0.35 -19.49 -1.53
CA ILE A 233 -1.37 -20.24 -0.82
C ILE A 233 -2.16 -19.27 0.05
N ALA A 234 -3.46 -19.11 -0.24
CA ALA A 234 -4.32 -18.14 0.45
C ALA A 234 -5.06 -18.74 1.66
N TYR A 235 -5.02 -18.02 2.77
CA TYR A 235 -5.73 -18.32 4.01
C TYR A 235 -6.70 -17.18 4.34
N PRO A 236 -8.01 -17.44 4.43
CA PRO A 236 -9.01 -16.40 4.65
C PRO A 236 -8.99 -15.92 6.10
N VAL A 237 -9.25 -14.62 6.30
CA VAL A 237 -9.48 -13.99 7.61
C VAL A 237 -10.96 -13.63 7.75
N TRP A 238 -11.44 -12.72 6.89
CA TRP A 238 -12.85 -12.33 6.78
C TRP A 238 -13.26 -12.39 5.31
N GLY A 239 -14.46 -12.89 5.03
CA GLY A 239 -14.93 -13.20 3.68
C GLY A 239 -14.37 -14.52 3.15
N SER A 240 -13.93 -14.52 1.90
CA SER A 240 -13.43 -15.69 1.17
C SER A 240 -12.00 -15.51 0.65
N ASN A 241 -11.39 -16.59 0.15
CA ASN A 241 -10.12 -16.52 -0.58
C ASN A 241 -10.24 -15.74 -1.90
N TRP A 242 -9.09 -15.31 -2.41
CA TRP A 242 -8.99 -14.45 -3.60
C TRP A 242 -9.49 -15.03 -4.93
N ASP A 243 -9.71 -16.34 -4.99
CA ASP A 243 -10.22 -17.07 -6.16
C ASP A 243 -11.73 -17.36 -6.07
N ASP A 244 -12.37 -17.04 -4.94
CA ASP A 244 -13.82 -17.16 -4.74
C ASP A 244 -14.52 -15.83 -5.11
N PRO A 245 -15.35 -15.82 -6.17
CA PRO A 245 -16.09 -14.64 -6.58
C PRO A 245 -17.40 -14.43 -5.80
N SER A 246 -17.71 -15.27 -4.80
CA SER A 246 -18.92 -15.11 -4.00
C SER A 246 -18.88 -13.82 -3.19
N ASP A 247 -20.02 -13.11 -3.12
CA ASP A 247 -20.14 -11.90 -2.30
C ASP A 247 -20.04 -12.27 -0.81
N PRO A 248 -19.05 -11.73 -0.06
CA PRO A 248 -18.89 -12.07 1.35
C PRO A 248 -20.00 -11.48 2.24
N GLY A 249 -20.75 -10.46 1.77
CA GLY A 249 -21.80 -9.79 2.54
C GLY A 249 -21.30 -9.36 3.92
N ASP A 250 -22.09 -9.64 4.96
CA ASP A 250 -21.78 -9.30 6.36
C ASP A 250 -20.57 -10.05 6.96
N LYS A 251 -19.94 -10.97 6.19
CA LYS A 251 -18.70 -11.63 6.60
C LYS A 251 -17.45 -10.92 6.08
N GLY A 252 -17.60 -9.93 5.19
CA GLY A 252 -16.50 -9.17 4.59
C GLY A 252 -16.35 -7.78 5.19
N ILE A 253 -15.25 -7.11 4.83
CA ILE A 253 -14.87 -5.76 5.29
C ILE A 253 -15.24 -4.72 4.21
N ALA A 254 -15.99 -3.68 4.55
CA ALA A 254 -16.31 -2.60 3.61
C ALA A 254 -15.09 -1.72 3.28
N LEU A 255 -15.10 -1.03 2.14
CA LEU A 255 -14.14 0.06 1.91
C LEU A 255 -14.37 1.16 2.96
N GLY A 256 -13.30 1.70 3.52
CA GLY A 256 -13.34 2.67 4.61
C GLY A 256 -13.64 2.09 6.00
N GLU A 257 -13.85 0.78 6.12
CA GLU A 257 -13.99 0.11 7.41
C GLU A 257 -12.62 -0.20 8.02
N GLU A 258 -12.43 0.21 9.27
CA GLU A 258 -11.17 0.04 9.99
C GLU A 258 -11.01 -1.38 10.54
N PHE A 259 -9.81 -1.93 10.37
CA PHE A 259 -9.37 -3.15 11.03
C PHE A 259 -7.88 -3.06 11.36
N SER A 260 -7.43 -3.98 12.21
CA SER A 260 -6.04 -4.09 12.63
C SER A 260 -5.45 -5.45 12.28
N TYR A 261 -4.14 -5.48 12.02
CA TYR A 261 -3.35 -6.70 11.96
C TYR A 261 -2.12 -6.60 12.86
N GLU A 262 -1.72 -7.73 13.43
CA GLU A 262 -0.45 -7.98 14.10
C GLU A 262 0.25 -9.14 13.40
N VAL A 263 1.51 -8.92 13.03
CA VAL A 263 2.44 -9.95 12.55
C VAL A 263 3.54 -10.07 13.58
N ASN A 264 3.54 -11.13 14.38
CA ASN A 264 4.50 -11.34 15.46
C ASN A 264 5.29 -12.63 15.21
N ILE A 265 6.55 -12.49 14.82
CA ILE A 265 7.45 -13.62 14.54
C ILE A 265 8.25 -13.92 15.81
N VAL A 266 7.91 -15.02 16.47
CA VAL A 266 8.55 -15.49 17.70
C VAL A 266 9.27 -16.80 17.42
N GLU A 267 10.56 -16.84 17.69
CA GLU A 267 11.44 -17.95 17.30
C GLU A 267 11.38 -18.22 15.79
N ASN A 268 10.62 -19.22 15.37
CA ASN A 268 10.43 -19.60 13.95
C ASN A 268 8.99 -19.44 13.49
N THR A 269 8.06 -19.16 14.40
CA THR A 269 6.62 -19.12 14.09
C THR A 269 6.17 -17.69 13.89
N MET A 270 5.51 -17.46 12.76
CA MET A 270 4.78 -16.23 12.49
C MET A 270 3.38 -16.37 13.05
N HIS A 271 3.05 -15.54 14.05
CA HIS A 271 1.72 -15.45 14.63
C HIS A 271 1.00 -14.23 14.05
N LEU A 272 -0.20 -14.46 13.53
CA LEU A 272 -1.04 -13.45 12.93
C LEU A 272 -2.28 -13.23 13.79
N VAL A 273 -2.57 -11.97 14.10
CA VAL A 273 -3.81 -11.58 14.78
C VAL A 273 -4.48 -10.48 13.99
N PHE A 274 -5.73 -10.71 13.59
CA PHE A 274 -6.56 -9.72 12.91
C PHE A 274 -7.70 -9.33 13.83
N THR A 275 -7.97 -8.04 13.98
CA THR A 275 -9.06 -7.53 14.82
C THR A 275 -9.89 -6.51 14.07
N SER A 276 -11.21 -6.67 14.12
CA SER A 276 -12.19 -5.66 13.68
C SER A 276 -13.24 -5.50 14.78
N ILE A 277 -13.75 -4.28 14.95
CA ILE A 277 -14.83 -3.99 15.89
C ILE A 277 -16.08 -4.80 15.54
N GLU A 278 -16.41 -4.87 14.25
CA GLU A 278 -17.63 -5.52 13.76
C GLU A 278 -17.46 -7.04 13.60
N HIS A 279 -16.24 -7.51 13.26
CA HIS A 279 -16.00 -8.92 12.90
C HIS A 279 -15.21 -9.73 13.95
N GLY A 280 -14.83 -9.12 15.07
CA GLY A 280 -14.11 -9.77 16.16
C GLY A 280 -12.64 -10.03 15.84
N THR A 281 -12.04 -11.01 16.53
CA THR A 281 -10.61 -11.33 16.43
C THR A 281 -10.38 -12.71 15.81
N VAL A 282 -9.44 -12.79 14.87
CA VAL A 282 -8.98 -14.03 14.23
C VAL A 282 -7.50 -14.25 14.54
N HIS A 283 -7.16 -15.46 14.98
CA HIS A 283 -5.79 -15.87 15.27
C HIS A 283 -5.36 -16.98 14.31
N GLN A 284 -4.21 -16.81 13.67
CA GLN A 284 -3.62 -17.80 12.77
C GLN A 284 -2.10 -17.84 12.99
N HIS A 285 -1.44 -18.91 12.56
CA HIS A 285 0.01 -19.03 12.67
C HIS A 285 0.57 -20.01 11.63
N ILE A 286 1.85 -19.87 11.33
CA ILE A 286 2.61 -20.78 10.47
C ILE A 286 4.06 -20.81 10.92
N ASN A 287 4.68 -21.99 10.93
CA ASN A 287 6.12 -22.11 11.15
C ASN A 287 6.85 -21.76 9.85
N LEU A 288 7.80 -20.83 9.89
CA LEU A 288 8.56 -20.39 8.72
C LEU A 288 9.88 -21.15 8.52
N ALA A 289 10.15 -22.16 9.36
CA ALA A 289 11.37 -22.97 9.30
C ALA A 289 11.11 -24.47 8.99
N ASP A 290 9.90 -24.82 8.59
CA ASP A 290 9.53 -26.13 8.05
C ASP A 290 8.44 -25.98 6.98
N ASN A 291 8.12 -27.05 6.27
CA ASN A 291 7.09 -27.07 5.23
C ASN A 291 5.71 -27.51 5.75
N ILE A 292 5.37 -27.21 7.01
CA ILE A 292 4.04 -27.47 7.54
C ILE A 292 3.15 -26.24 7.28
N ASP A 293 2.07 -26.44 6.53
CA ASP A 293 1.11 -25.40 6.19
C ASP A 293 0.36 -24.89 7.43
N ALA A 294 -0.37 -23.77 7.31
CA ALA A 294 -1.09 -23.19 8.46
C ALA A 294 -2.26 -24.06 8.97
N ASN A 295 -2.60 -25.14 8.26
CA ASN A 295 -3.58 -26.14 8.68
C ASN A 295 -2.94 -27.36 9.35
N GLY A 296 -1.61 -27.42 9.46
CA GLY A 296 -0.87 -28.52 10.07
C GLY A 296 -0.54 -29.68 9.13
N ASN A 297 -0.65 -29.51 7.81
CA ASN A 297 -0.31 -30.52 6.81
C ASN A 297 1.07 -30.27 6.20
N ILE A 298 1.76 -31.34 5.82
CA ILE A 298 3.02 -31.22 5.08
C ILE A 298 2.72 -30.75 3.64
N ASP A 299 3.31 -29.64 3.24
CA ASP A 299 3.35 -29.21 1.83
C ASP A 299 4.60 -29.77 1.16
N GLU A 300 4.45 -30.94 0.51
CA GLU A 300 5.57 -31.63 -0.16
C GLU A 300 6.16 -30.85 -1.34
N ALA A 301 5.44 -29.85 -1.87
CA ALA A 301 5.93 -29.03 -2.96
C ALA A 301 6.78 -27.85 -2.48
N ASP A 302 6.66 -27.43 -1.22
CA ASP A 302 7.50 -26.37 -0.67
C ASP A 302 8.91 -26.86 -0.33
N TYR A 303 9.85 -25.93 -0.18
CA TYR A 303 11.17 -26.25 0.32
C TYR A 303 11.09 -26.79 1.76
N PRO A 304 11.72 -27.92 2.13
CA PRO A 304 11.52 -28.55 3.43
C PRO A 304 11.88 -27.71 4.66
N LEU A 305 12.72 -26.68 4.50
CA LEU A 305 13.09 -25.74 5.57
C LEU A 305 12.44 -24.35 5.37
N ALA A 306 11.49 -24.23 4.44
CA ALA A 306 10.78 -23.00 4.10
C ALA A 306 11.74 -21.80 3.99
N TYR A 307 11.64 -20.85 4.92
CA TYR A 307 12.41 -19.60 4.97
C TYR A 307 13.48 -19.60 6.07
N GLN A 308 13.86 -20.77 6.61
CA GLN A 308 14.79 -20.92 7.74
C GLN A 308 16.06 -20.06 7.62
N ASP A 309 16.69 -20.07 6.45
CA ASP A 309 17.98 -19.43 6.21
C ASP A 309 17.86 -18.08 5.47
N GLU A 310 16.66 -17.50 5.40
CA GLU A 310 16.42 -16.26 4.65
C GLU A 310 16.70 -15.00 5.46
N THR A 311 17.06 -13.93 4.76
CA THR A 311 17.14 -12.55 5.29
C THR A 311 15.78 -11.91 5.15
N LEU A 312 15.14 -11.52 6.25
CA LEU A 312 13.73 -11.10 6.25
C LEU A 312 13.57 -9.63 6.67
N TYR A 313 12.55 -8.96 6.11
CA TYR A 313 12.15 -7.61 6.47
C TYR A 313 10.64 -7.41 6.33
N PHE A 314 10.11 -6.39 7.02
CA PHE A 314 8.70 -6.01 6.95
C PHE A 314 8.45 -4.99 5.83
N LYS A 315 7.23 -5.03 5.27
CA LYS A 315 6.68 -3.96 4.42
C LYS A 315 5.25 -3.61 4.83
N ALA A 316 4.83 -2.38 4.57
CA ALA A 316 3.46 -1.91 4.82
C ALA A 316 3.11 -0.73 3.92
N GLY A 317 1.87 -0.65 3.42
CA GLY A 317 1.41 0.43 2.56
C GLY A 317 0.36 -0.05 1.56
N ALA A 318 0.46 0.42 0.32
CA ALA A 318 -0.42 0.02 -0.78
C ALA A 318 0.39 -0.60 -1.92
N TYR A 319 0.54 -1.93 -1.91
CA TYR A 319 1.14 -2.69 -3.01
C TYR A 319 0.05 -3.26 -3.92
N ASN A 320 -0.15 -2.61 -5.07
CA ASN A 320 -1.27 -2.86 -5.96
C ASN A 320 -1.08 -4.17 -6.74
N GLN A 321 -2.02 -5.10 -6.60
CA GLN A 321 -1.93 -6.40 -7.27
C GLN A 321 -2.56 -6.39 -8.67
N CYS A 322 -3.25 -5.30 -9.03
CA CYS A 322 -3.94 -5.16 -10.31
C CYS A 322 -3.00 -4.70 -11.43
N SER A 323 -2.07 -5.57 -11.84
CA SER A 323 -1.12 -5.29 -12.93
C SER A 323 -1.81 -4.96 -14.26
N THR A 324 -1.32 -3.95 -14.99
CA THR A 324 -1.78 -3.68 -16.37
C THR A 324 -1.19 -4.60 -17.43
N LYS A 325 -0.29 -5.53 -17.07
CA LYS A 325 0.32 -6.46 -18.02
C LYS A 325 -0.74 -7.39 -18.62
N LYS A 326 -0.77 -7.49 -19.96
CA LYS A 326 -1.77 -8.24 -20.73
C LYS A 326 -1.15 -9.47 -21.41
N ASN A 327 -2.00 -10.43 -21.75
CA ASN A 327 -1.65 -11.63 -22.53
C ASN A 327 -0.55 -12.53 -21.93
N ASP A 328 -0.32 -12.44 -20.62
CA ASP A 328 0.58 -13.34 -19.90
C ASP A 328 -0.21 -14.55 -19.38
N PRO A 329 0.26 -15.80 -19.60
CA PRO A 329 -0.43 -17.00 -19.14
C PRO A 329 -0.43 -17.15 -17.61
N SER A 330 0.46 -16.45 -16.89
CA SER A 330 0.53 -16.50 -15.44
C SER A 330 -0.72 -15.95 -14.77
N PHE A 331 -1.13 -16.57 -13.66
CA PHE A 331 -2.23 -16.09 -12.82
C PHE A 331 -1.96 -14.68 -12.26
N ARG A 332 -0.67 -14.27 -12.20
CA ARG A 332 -0.19 -13.02 -11.60
C ARG A 332 -0.69 -11.75 -12.31
N TYR A 333 -1.13 -11.86 -13.57
CA TYR A 333 -1.39 -10.69 -14.43
C TYR A 333 -2.86 -10.56 -14.86
N PRO A 334 -3.70 -9.85 -14.08
CA PRO A 334 -5.13 -9.64 -14.38
C PRO A 334 -5.40 -8.70 -15.56
N GLY A 335 -4.39 -8.00 -16.09
CA GLY A 335 -4.56 -7.10 -17.23
C GLY A 335 -5.49 -5.93 -16.92
N CYS A 336 -5.29 -5.29 -15.77
CA CYS A 336 -6.09 -4.16 -15.32
C CYS A 336 -5.95 -2.96 -16.25
N SER A 337 -6.97 -2.10 -16.23
CA SER A 337 -6.89 -0.80 -16.89
C SER A 337 -5.93 0.12 -16.12
N GLY A 338 -5.32 1.06 -16.83
CA GLY A 338 -4.37 2.02 -16.27
C GLY A 338 -3.62 2.72 -17.40
N THR A 339 -3.72 4.04 -17.43
CA THR A 339 -3.13 4.87 -18.47
C THR A 339 -1.71 5.29 -18.11
N GLY A 340 -1.40 5.41 -16.81
CA GLY A 340 -0.19 6.05 -16.31
C GLY A 340 -0.36 7.56 -16.06
N ASP A 341 -1.53 8.12 -16.37
CA ASP A 341 -1.90 9.49 -16.00
C ASP A 341 -2.79 9.44 -14.75
N TRP A 342 -2.27 9.92 -13.62
CA TRP A 342 -2.95 9.81 -12.33
C TRP A 342 -4.38 10.37 -12.34
N LYS A 343 -4.57 11.55 -12.93
CA LYS A 343 -5.90 12.20 -12.98
C LYS A 343 -6.92 11.34 -13.73
N THR A 344 -6.50 10.74 -14.85
CA THR A 344 -7.34 9.84 -15.64
C THR A 344 -7.60 8.54 -14.89
N ASP A 345 -6.57 7.94 -14.30
CA ASP A 345 -6.68 6.65 -13.60
C ASP A 345 -7.54 6.77 -12.33
N LEU A 346 -7.41 7.87 -11.59
CA LEU A 346 -8.27 8.22 -10.46
C LEU A 346 -9.75 8.32 -10.88
N ALA A 347 -10.03 9.01 -12.00
CA ALA A 347 -11.39 9.17 -12.52
C ALA A 347 -12.01 7.85 -13.00
N ASN A 348 -11.18 6.92 -13.48
CA ASN A 348 -11.61 5.61 -13.98
C ASN A 348 -11.73 4.54 -12.89
N GLY A 349 -11.20 4.80 -11.69
CA GLY A 349 -11.11 3.80 -10.62
C GLY A 349 -9.94 2.81 -10.80
N ASP A 350 -8.92 3.18 -11.58
CA ASP A 350 -7.77 2.35 -11.95
C ASP A 350 -6.58 2.56 -10.99
N TYR A 351 -6.83 2.47 -9.69
CA TYR A 351 -5.84 2.68 -8.63
C TYR A 351 -6.17 1.86 -7.39
N THR A 352 -5.32 1.93 -6.37
CA THR A 352 -5.67 1.53 -5.00
C THR A 352 -5.24 2.61 -4.01
N GLN A 353 -5.96 2.70 -2.90
CA GLN A 353 -5.66 3.60 -1.80
C GLN A 353 -5.94 2.93 -0.46
N VAL A 354 -5.03 3.13 0.50
CA VAL A 354 -5.07 2.57 1.85
C VAL A 354 -4.66 3.66 2.84
N THR A 355 -5.36 3.77 3.96
CA THR A 355 -5.09 4.77 5.00
C THR A 355 -4.81 4.10 6.33
N PHE A 356 -3.65 4.40 6.92
CA PHE A 356 -3.20 3.86 8.19
C PHE A 356 -3.40 4.90 9.31
N SER A 357 -4.12 4.52 10.36
CA SER A 357 -4.24 5.29 11.60
C SER A 357 -3.14 4.92 12.61
N SER A 358 -2.52 3.76 12.46
CA SER A 358 -1.36 3.32 13.26
C SER A 358 -0.46 2.37 12.47
N LEU A 359 0.86 2.52 12.61
CA LEU A 359 1.87 1.60 12.09
C LEU A 359 3.05 1.57 13.05
N VAL A 360 3.35 0.41 13.62
CA VAL A 360 4.40 0.24 14.63
C VAL A 360 5.18 -1.04 14.35
N VAL A 361 6.52 -0.96 14.45
CA VAL A 361 7.38 -2.13 14.55
C VAL A 361 8.04 -2.15 15.92
N SER A 362 8.08 -3.33 16.53
CA SER A 362 8.68 -3.54 17.85
C SER A 362 9.34 -4.92 17.93
N PRO A 363 10.15 -5.20 18.98
CA PRO A 363 10.65 -6.54 19.21
C PRO A 363 9.52 -7.56 19.33
N ALA A 364 9.78 -8.80 18.90
CA ALA A 364 8.85 -9.91 19.04
C ALA A 364 8.39 -10.07 20.49
N THR A 365 7.08 -10.28 20.69
CA THR A 365 6.51 -10.47 22.03
C THR A 365 6.15 -11.93 22.26
N PRO A 366 6.54 -12.55 23.40
CA PRO A 366 6.18 -13.93 23.68
C PRO A 366 4.67 -14.15 23.58
N VAL A 367 4.25 -15.14 22.80
CA VAL A 367 2.84 -15.51 22.72
C VAL A 367 2.42 -16.12 24.04
N ARG A 368 1.55 -15.42 24.77
CA ARG A 368 0.96 -15.99 25.99
C ARG A 368 0.07 -17.14 25.55
N GLY A 369 0.50 -18.36 25.82
CA GLY A 369 -0.27 -19.56 25.48
C GLY A 369 -1.70 -19.43 25.98
N THR A 370 -2.65 -19.67 25.07
CA THR A 370 -4.01 -20.08 25.45
C THR A 370 -3.90 -21.41 26.16
N THR A 371 -3.59 -21.37 27.46
CA THR A 371 -3.77 -22.49 28.37
C THR A 371 -5.27 -22.67 28.58
N GLY A 372 -5.93 -23.20 27.55
CA GLY A 372 -7.37 -23.47 27.49
C GLY A 372 -7.61 -24.95 27.29
N ALA A 373 -7.60 -25.69 28.41
CA ALA A 373 -8.29 -26.96 28.65
C ALA A 373 -8.80 -27.76 27.43
N HIS A 374 -8.00 -28.71 26.97
CA HIS A 374 -8.55 -29.98 26.51
C HIS A 374 -8.74 -30.88 27.74
N LYS A 375 -10.01 -31.11 28.09
CA LYS A 375 -10.46 -32.30 28.82
C LYS A 375 -11.34 -33.12 27.90
#